data_AF-A0A812VBE2-F1
#
_entry.id   AF-A0A812VBE2-F1
#
_cell.length_a   1.000
_cell.length_b   1.000
_cell.length_c   1.000
_cell.angle_alpha   90.00
_cell.angle_beta   90.00
_cell.angle_gamma   90.00
#
_symmetry.space_group_name_H-M   'P 1'
#
loop_
_entity.id
_entity.type
_entity.pdbx_description
1 polymer ?
#
loop_
_entity_poly.entity_id
_entity_poly.type
_entity_poly.pdbx_seq_one_letter_code
_entity_poly.pdbx_strand_id
1 'polypeptide(L)'
;MKLGAAVIATDLPELLPHMEYNLQLNDEGGSLLGRWAVDSLNWDSTEARVKLRGRLGNNGADAIFATNCVYGRDTVDMFLSTMFALSGPCTLALMCGVPVPPAALAPEEVSILDEFLAACPRFFDCYLLKVPGGIEDAGVARVQDSPLAAELGKPYGLSAAALADGVWLFKLPGSDCPSWARPVLCIGYGTTLQANLRQWQGMCWHSHIQLLRLQRKLISGLHPQ
;
A
#
# COMPACT_ATOMS: atom_id res chain seq x y z
N MET A 1 12.60 -10.47 -12.13
CA MET A 1 13.36 -11.43 -12.97
C MET A 1 14.76 -10.94 -13.33
N LYS A 2 14.93 -9.86 -14.12
CA LYS A 2 16.27 -9.31 -14.45
C LYS A 2 17.11 -8.90 -13.22
N LEU A 3 16.44 -8.53 -12.13
CA LEU A 3 17.05 -8.20 -10.84
C LEU A 3 17.17 -9.41 -9.88
N GLY A 4 17.07 -10.65 -10.39
CA GLY A 4 17.29 -11.87 -9.62
C GLY A 4 16.07 -12.47 -8.91
N ALA A 5 14.97 -11.72 -8.75
CA ALA A 5 13.76 -12.22 -8.11
C ALA A 5 13.06 -13.34 -8.90
N ALA A 6 12.51 -14.32 -8.18
CA ALA A 6 11.50 -15.24 -8.68
C ALA A 6 10.13 -14.51 -8.70
N VAL A 7 9.44 -14.53 -9.85
CA VAL A 7 8.27 -13.69 -10.08
C VAL A 7 7.06 -14.56 -10.41
N ILE A 8 5.91 -14.26 -9.79
CA ILE A 8 4.62 -14.71 -10.29
C ILE A 8 3.92 -13.47 -10.83
N ALA A 9 3.77 -13.38 -12.15
CA ALA A 9 3.03 -12.30 -12.79
C ALA A 9 1.57 -12.73 -12.91
N THR A 10 0.64 -11.85 -12.54
CA THR A 10 -0.77 -12.21 -12.44
C THR A 10 -1.67 -11.19 -13.10
N ASP A 11 -2.71 -11.67 -13.76
CA ASP A 11 -3.75 -10.83 -14.36
C ASP A 11 -5.03 -11.63 -14.58
N LEU A 12 -6.01 -11.05 -15.27
CA LEU A 12 -7.17 -11.76 -15.78
C LEU A 12 -6.76 -12.85 -16.79
N PRO A 13 -7.53 -13.96 -16.90
CA PRO A 13 -7.20 -15.10 -17.77
C PRO A 13 -6.92 -14.72 -19.23
N GLU A 14 -7.61 -13.69 -19.74
CA GLU A 14 -7.53 -13.23 -21.12
C GLU A 14 -6.20 -12.52 -21.42
N LEU A 15 -5.50 -12.03 -20.40
CA LEU A 15 -4.23 -11.29 -20.53
C LEU A 15 -2.99 -12.18 -20.35
N LEU A 16 -3.15 -13.39 -19.82
CA LEU A 16 -2.02 -14.29 -19.54
C LEU A 16 -1.20 -14.65 -20.78
N PRO A 17 -1.79 -14.96 -21.97
CA PRO A 17 -0.99 -15.29 -23.15
C PRO A 17 -0.06 -14.14 -23.57
N HIS A 18 -0.50 -12.89 -23.45
CA HIS A 18 0.32 -11.72 -23.74
C HIS A 18 1.43 -11.53 -22.70
N MET A 19 1.12 -11.80 -21.43
CA MET A 19 2.09 -11.74 -20.34
C MET A 19 3.19 -12.78 -20.51
N GLU A 20 2.83 -14.03 -20.80
CA GLU A 20 3.78 -15.11 -21.09
C GLU A 20 4.67 -14.76 -22.29
N TYR A 21 4.08 -14.28 -23.38
CA TYR A 21 4.83 -13.84 -24.56
C TYR A 21 5.86 -12.75 -24.21
N ASN A 22 5.46 -11.72 -23.44
CA ASN A 22 6.35 -10.65 -23.04
C ASN A 22 7.48 -11.13 -22.12
N LEU A 23 7.20 -12.07 -21.21
CA LEU A 23 8.22 -12.66 -20.34
C LEU A 23 9.22 -13.50 -21.14
N GLN A 24 8.74 -14.29 -22.11
CA GLN A 24 9.59 -15.07 -23.02
C GLN A 24 10.49 -14.18 -23.87
N LEU A 25 9.96 -13.08 -24.43
CA LEU A 25 10.76 -12.11 -25.20
C LEU A 25 11.88 -11.48 -24.37
N ASN A 26 11.68 -11.34 -23.06
CA ASN A 26 12.65 -10.74 -22.15
C ASN A 26 13.56 -11.77 -21.46
N ASP A 27 13.36 -13.06 -21.72
CA ASP A 27 14.21 -14.16 -21.28
C ASP A 27 15.27 -14.47 -22.35
N GLU A 28 16.16 -13.49 -22.57
CA GLU A 28 17.25 -13.57 -23.54
C GLU A 28 18.06 -14.87 -23.34
N GLY A 29 17.85 -15.84 -24.23
CA GLY A 29 18.56 -17.13 -24.22
C GLY A 29 18.11 -18.15 -23.16
N GLY A 30 16.95 -17.97 -22.50
CA GLY A 30 16.42 -18.93 -21.51
C GLY A 30 17.14 -18.92 -20.16
N SER A 31 17.96 -17.90 -19.89
CA SER A 31 18.73 -17.79 -18.64
C SER A 31 17.87 -17.60 -17.38
N LEU A 32 16.58 -17.29 -17.56
CA LEU A 32 15.63 -17.02 -16.49
C LEU A 32 14.57 -18.15 -16.34
N LEU A 33 14.80 -19.30 -17.00
CA LEU A 33 14.00 -20.51 -16.84
C LEU A 33 13.75 -20.84 -15.36
N GLY A 34 12.47 -21.03 -15.01
CA GLY A 34 12.03 -21.34 -13.63
C GLY A 34 12.03 -20.15 -12.67
N ARG A 35 12.44 -18.95 -13.10
CA ARG A 35 12.39 -17.72 -12.28
C ARG A 35 11.13 -16.90 -12.48
N TRP A 36 10.22 -17.37 -13.33
CA TRP A 36 8.94 -16.72 -13.51
C TRP A 36 7.84 -17.73 -13.77
N ALA A 37 6.63 -17.35 -13.38
CA ALA A 37 5.40 -18.03 -13.70
C ALA A 37 4.32 -16.98 -13.98
N VAL A 38 3.31 -17.39 -14.74
CA VAL A 38 2.09 -16.63 -14.92
C VAL A 38 0.94 -17.38 -14.24
N ASP A 39 0.02 -16.66 -13.61
CA ASP A 39 -1.20 -17.26 -13.03
C ASP A 39 -2.37 -16.29 -13.14
N SER A 40 -3.59 -16.82 -13.19
CA SER A 40 -4.78 -15.97 -13.15
C SER A 40 -5.02 -15.45 -11.73
N LEU A 41 -5.39 -14.18 -11.64
CA LEU A 41 -5.82 -13.55 -10.40
C LEU A 41 -6.94 -12.56 -10.69
N ASN A 42 -8.18 -13.04 -10.63
CA ASN A 42 -9.33 -12.16 -10.54
C ASN A 42 -9.48 -11.71 -9.07
N TRP A 43 -9.40 -10.41 -8.82
CA TRP A 43 -9.47 -9.85 -7.46
C TRP A 43 -10.79 -10.10 -6.76
N ASP A 44 -11.88 -10.34 -7.48
CA ASP A 44 -13.17 -10.70 -6.90
C ASP A 44 -13.20 -12.18 -6.43
N SER A 45 -12.39 -13.06 -7.05
CA SER A 45 -12.40 -14.49 -6.71
C SER A 45 -11.60 -14.79 -5.45
N THR A 46 -12.31 -15.20 -4.40
CA THR A 46 -11.70 -15.72 -3.17
C THR A 46 -10.86 -16.97 -3.45
N GLU A 47 -11.32 -17.83 -4.35
CA GLU A 47 -10.64 -19.06 -4.75
C GLU A 47 -9.30 -18.76 -5.40
N ALA A 48 -9.24 -17.76 -6.29
CA ALA A 48 -7.99 -17.32 -6.91
C ALA A 48 -6.99 -16.80 -5.87
N ARG A 49 -7.46 -15.98 -4.91
CA ARG A 49 -6.63 -15.49 -3.80
C ARG A 49 -6.08 -16.63 -2.93
N VAL A 50 -6.93 -17.60 -2.57
CA VAL A 50 -6.52 -18.77 -1.76
C VAL A 50 -5.54 -19.66 -2.51
N LYS A 51 -5.78 -19.94 -3.79
CA LYS A 51 -4.87 -20.72 -4.64
C LYS A 51 -3.49 -20.07 -4.69
N LEU A 52 -3.41 -18.77 -4.98
CA LEU A 52 -2.15 -18.06 -5.06
C LEU A 52 -1.46 -17.97 -3.69
N ARG A 53 -2.22 -17.75 -2.60
CA ARG A 53 -1.69 -17.79 -1.24
C ARG A 53 -1.08 -19.15 -0.90
N GLY A 54 -1.72 -20.25 -1.31
CA GLY A 54 -1.17 -21.61 -1.13
C GLY A 54 0.20 -21.80 -1.77
N ARG A 55 0.46 -21.13 -2.90
CA ARG A 55 1.77 -21.15 -3.59
C ARG A 55 2.83 -20.30 -2.87
N LEU A 56 2.42 -19.16 -2.32
CA LEU A 56 3.31 -18.24 -1.57
C LEU A 56 3.63 -18.77 -0.15
N GLY A 57 2.75 -19.62 0.40
CA GLY A 57 2.89 -20.17 1.73
C GLY A 57 2.49 -19.20 2.85
N ASN A 58 2.76 -19.59 4.10
CA ASN A 58 2.30 -18.84 5.28
C ASN A 58 2.94 -17.46 5.42
N ASN A 59 4.11 -17.23 4.81
CA ASN A 59 4.81 -15.95 4.86
C ASN A 59 4.30 -14.94 3.82
N GLY A 60 3.40 -15.34 2.93
CA GLY A 60 2.97 -14.50 1.81
C GLY A 60 4.11 -14.24 0.82
N ALA A 61 3.92 -13.25 -0.05
CA ALA A 61 4.97 -12.82 -0.97
C ALA A 61 6.05 -12.01 -0.24
N ASP A 62 7.32 -12.13 -0.62
CA ASP A 62 8.38 -11.25 -0.10
C ASP A 62 8.12 -9.78 -0.50
N ALA A 63 7.68 -9.59 -1.74
CA ALA A 63 7.26 -8.30 -2.27
C ALA A 63 6.09 -8.45 -3.23
N ILE A 64 5.22 -7.44 -3.25
CA ILE A 64 4.13 -7.31 -4.22
C ILE A 64 4.32 -5.97 -4.93
N PHE A 65 4.22 -5.96 -6.25
CA PHE A 65 4.29 -4.75 -7.06
C PHE A 65 2.98 -4.59 -7.83
N ALA A 66 2.32 -3.45 -7.63
CA ALA A 66 1.08 -3.09 -8.31
C ALA A 66 1.24 -1.69 -8.93
N THR A 67 0.89 -1.54 -10.20
CA THR A 67 1.02 -0.25 -10.91
C THR A 67 -0.23 0.01 -11.71
N ASN A 68 -0.88 1.16 -11.48
CA ASN A 68 -2.14 1.52 -12.17
C ASN A 68 -3.25 0.47 -12.02
N CYS A 69 -3.28 -0.25 -10.89
CA CYS A 69 -4.23 -1.34 -10.67
C CYS A 69 -5.62 -0.86 -10.24
N VAL A 70 -5.73 0.33 -9.64
CA VAL A 70 -7.02 0.88 -9.18
C VAL A 70 -7.48 1.91 -10.18
N TYR A 71 -8.48 1.59 -11.00
CA TYR A 71 -9.01 2.48 -12.05
C TYR A 71 -10.52 2.71 -11.95
N GLY A 72 -11.18 2.10 -10.96
CA GLY A 72 -12.59 2.32 -10.63
C GLY A 72 -12.81 2.24 -9.11
N ARG A 73 -13.83 2.95 -8.60
CA ARG A 73 -14.14 2.95 -7.16
C ARG A 73 -14.51 1.57 -6.63
N ASP A 74 -15.27 0.83 -7.41
CA ASP A 74 -15.66 -0.56 -7.15
C ASP A 74 -14.46 -1.51 -7.06
N THR A 75 -13.35 -1.19 -7.72
CA THR A 75 -12.12 -2.02 -7.68
C THR A 75 -11.27 -1.84 -6.42
N VAL A 76 -11.46 -0.75 -5.66
CA VAL A 76 -10.60 -0.39 -4.52
C VAL A 76 -10.56 -1.49 -3.45
N ASP A 77 -11.72 -1.91 -2.96
CA ASP A 77 -11.80 -2.91 -1.88
C ASP A 77 -11.36 -4.29 -2.36
N MET A 78 -11.71 -4.67 -3.59
CA MET A 78 -11.27 -5.94 -4.19
C MET A 78 -9.74 -5.99 -4.33
N PHE A 79 -9.13 -4.90 -4.79
CA PHE A 79 -7.69 -4.76 -4.92
C PHE A 79 -6.99 -4.82 -3.55
N LEU A 80 -7.42 -4.00 -2.57
CA LEU A 80 -6.79 -3.97 -1.24
C LEU A 80 -6.95 -5.30 -0.49
N SER A 81 -8.11 -5.93 -0.58
CA SER A 81 -8.35 -7.27 -0.03
C SER A 81 -7.44 -8.33 -0.66
N THR A 82 -7.20 -8.23 -1.97
CA THR A 82 -6.26 -9.11 -2.68
C THR A 82 -4.83 -8.91 -2.21
N MET A 83 -4.36 -7.67 -2.18
CA MET A 83 -3.04 -7.32 -1.65
C MET A 83 -2.86 -7.85 -0.22
N PHE A 84 -3.91 -7.74 0.61
CA PHE A 84 -3.89 -8.19 2.00
C PHE A 84 -3.77 -9.71 2.10
N ALA A 85 -4.57 -10.46 1.33
CA ALA A 85 -4.55 -11.92 1.31
C ALA A 85 -3.19 -12.50 0.86
N LEU A 86 -2.49 -11.80 -0.02
CA LEU A 86 -1.17 -12.22 -0.53
C LEU A 86 -0.01 -11.77 0.36
N SER A 87 -0.25 -10.84 1.28
CA SER A 87 0.75 -10.30 2.20
C SER A 87 0.93 -11.18 3.44
N GLY A 88 2.15 -11.27 3.94
CA GLY A 88 2.50 -11.76 5.27
C GLY A 88 3.31 -10.72 6.05
N PRO A 89 3.83 -11.08 7.23
CA PRO A 89 4.44 -10.11 8.16
C PRO A 89 5.61 -9.32 7.55
N CYS A 90 6.41 -9.99 6.71
CA CYS A 90 7.60 -9.41 6.10
C CYS A 90 7.36 -8.82 4.70
N THR A 91 6.15 -8.96 4.14
CA THR A 91 5.87 -8.51 2.77
C THR A 91 6.10 -7.02 2.60
N LEU A 92 6.76 -6.66 1.51
CA LEU A 92 6.86 -5.29 0.99
C LEU A 92 5.87 -5.13 -0.16
N ALA A 93 4.66 -4.67 0.15
CA ALA A 93 3.64 -4.42 -0.86
C ALA A 93 3.72 -2.97 -1.34
N LEU A 94 4.17 -2.78 -2.58
CA LEU A 94 4.40 -1.47 -3.19
C LEU A 94 3.37 -1.20 -4.28
N MET A 95 2.79 -0.01 -4.26
CA MET A 95 1.85 0.44 -5.28
C MET A 95 2.14 1.87 -5.72
N CYS A 96 1.91 2.16 -7.00
CA CYS A 96 1.82 3.52 -7.51
C CYS A 96 0.73 3.64 -8.58
N GLY A 97 0.27 4.87 -8.80
CA GLY A 97 -0.63 5.20 -9.90
C GLY A 97 -2.10 4.95 -9.56
N VAL A 98 -2.61 5.72 -8.61
CA VAL A 98 -4.06 5.92 -8.46
C VAL A 98 -4.46 7.07 -9.40
N PRO A 99 -5.61 7.04 -10.08
CA PRO A 99 -6.04 8.12 -10.95
C PRO A 99 -6.05 9.47 -10.22
N VAL A 100 -5.39 10.46 -10.82
CA VAL A 100 -5.42 11.84 -10.35
C VAL A 100 -6.88 12.34 -10.44
N PRO A 101 -7.45 12.89 -9.35
CA PRO A 101 -8.78 13.47 -9.40
C PRO A 101 -8.88 14.53 -10.50
N PRO A 102 -9.98 14.57 -11.29
CA PRO A 102 -10.18 15.61 -12.27
C PRO A 102 -10.32 16.98 -11.58
N ALA A 103 -10.11 18.05 -12.34
CA ALA A 103 -10.19 19.42 -11.83
C ALA A 103 -11.60 19.87 -11.42
N ALA A 104 -12.62 19.13 -11.84
CA ALA A 104 -14.03 19.34 -11.50
C ALA A 104 -14.71 17.96 -11.35
N LEU A 105 -15.19 17.63 -10.16
CA LEU A 105 -16.14 16.54 -9.92
C LEU A 105 -17.55 17.08 -9.68
N ALA A 106 -18.56 16.25 -9.90
CA ALA A 106 -19.90 16.56 -9.45
C ALA A 106 -19.94 16.64 -7.91
N PRO A 107 -20.77 17.51 -7.29
CA PRO A 107 -20.79 17.72 -5.84
C PRO A 107 -20.97 16.45 -4.99
N GLU A 108 -21.65 15.45 -5.53
CA GLU A 108 -21.93 14.15 -4.91
C GLU A 108 -20.91 13.05 -5.26
N GLU A 109 -19.94 13.33 -6.12
CA GLU A 109 -18.98 12.34 -6.61
C GLU A 109 -17.72 12.32 -5.76
N VAL A 110 -17.33 11.13 -5.30
CA VAL A 110 -16.09 10.89 -4.58
C VAL A 110 -15.02 10.49 -5.57
N SER A 111 -13.83 11.10 -5.49
CA SER A 111 -12.70 10.73 -6.34
C SER A 111 -12.24 9.29 -6.04
N ILE A 112 -11.67 8.59 -7.04
CA ILE A 112 -11.08 7.26 -6.83
C ILE A 112 -9.94 7.34 -5.79
N LEU A 113 -9.20 8.44 -5.78
CA LEU A 113 -8.14 8.69 -4.81
C LEU A 113 -8.69 8.77 -3.38
N ASP A 114 -9.78 9.51 -3.16
CA ASP A 114 -10.39 9.62 -1.83
C ASP A 114 -10.96 8.28 -1.36
N GLU A 115 -11.63 7.54 -2.25
CA GLU A 115 -12.10 6.18 -1.95
C GLU A 115 -10.92 5.28 -1.54
N PHE A 116 -9.83 5.32 -2.30
CA PHE A 116 -8.61 4.56 -2.02
C PHE A 116 -7.97 4.94 -0.67
N LEU A 117 -7.80 6.24 -0.39
CA LEU A 117 -7.19 6.74 0.84
C LEU A 117 -8.08 6.42 2.06
N ALA A 118 -9.40 6.48 1.91
CA ALA A 118 -10.36 6.09 2.94
C ALA A 118 -10.34 4.58 3.20
N ALA A 119 -10.16 3.78 2.14
CA ALA A 119 -10.17 2.33 2.21
C ALA A 119 -8.90 1.74 2.83
N CYS A 120 -7.74 2.30 2.49
CA CYS A 120 -6.41 1.89 2.95
C CYS A 120 -6.32 1.46 4.43
N PRO A 121 -6.72 2.31 5.41
CA PRO A 121 -6.61 1.98 6.84
C PRO A 121 -7.54 0.86 7.31
N ARG A 122 -8.44 0.34 6.46
CA ARG A 122 -9.21 -0.89 6.76
C ARG A 122 -8.38 -2.16 6.56
N PHE A 123 -7.28 -2.08 5.83
CA PHE A 123 -6.48 -3.24 5.44
C PHE A 123 -5.02 -3.13 5.89
N PHE A 124 -4.44 -1.93 5.88
CA PHE A 124 -3.00 -1.76 6.04
C PHE A 124 -2.63 -0.54 6.88
N ASP A 125 -1.41 -0.59 7.41
CA ASP A 125 -0.63 0.61 7.69
C ASP A 125 0.06 1.03 6.37
N CYS A 126 -0.25 2.22 5.88
CA CYS A 126 0.19 2.74 4.59
C CYS A 126 1.23 3.84 4.76
N TYR A 127 2.26 3.81 3.92
CA TYR A 127 3.39 4.70 3.97
C TYR A 127 3.67 5.27 2.59
N LEU A 128 3.51 6.58 2.41
CA LEU A 128 3.93 7.25 1.18
C LEU A 128 5.45 7.44 1.21
N LEU A 129 6.17 6.70 0.37
CA LEU A 129 7.64 6.70 0.36
C LEU A 129 8.23 7.79 -0.53
N LYS A 130 7.58 8.05 -1.67
CA LYS A 130 8.09 8.99 -2.67
C LYS A 130 6.95 9.61 -3.45
N VAL A 131 7.14 10.87 -3.83
CA VAL A 131 6.26 11.63 -4.72
C VAL A 131 7.07 12.05 -5.96
N PRO A 132 6.57 11.81 -7.19
CA PRO A 132 7.22 12.30 -8.40
C PRO A 132 7.30 13.83 -8.44
N GLY A 133 8.45 14.41 -8.86
CA GLY A 133 8.66 15.87 -8.91
C GLY A 133 9.11 16.52 -7.59
N GLY A 134 9.11 15.80 -6.47
CA GLY A 134 9.45 16.37 -5.16
C GLY A 134 8.34 17.26 -4.58
N ILE A 135 8.53 17.76 -3.35
CA ILE A 135 7.53 18.60 -2.66
C ILE A 135 7.42 20.00 -3.32
N GLU A 136 8.44 20.40 -4.08
CA GLU A 136 8.60 21.76 -4.60
C GLU A 136 7.82 22.05 -5.90
N ASP A 137 7.40 21.02 -6.65
CA ASP A 137 6.52 21.17 -7.83
C ASP A 137 5.02 21.14 -7.47
N ALA A 138 4.67 21.14 -6.18
CA ALA A 138 3.30 21.27 -5.70
C ALA A 138 2.78 22.72 -5.82
N GLY A 139 2.94 23.31 -7.01
CA GLY A 139 2.31 24.57 -7.38
C GLY A 139 0.80 24.39 -7.38
N VAL A 140 0.15 24.85 -6.30
CA VAL A 140 -1.28 25.18 -6.11
C VAL A 140 -2.23 24.76 -7.24
N ALA A 141 -2.27 23.47 -7.58
CA ALA A 141 -3.38 22.91 -8.31
C ALA A 141 -4.48 22.77 -7.27
N ARG A 142 -5.46 23.68 -7.35
CA ARG A 142 -6.66 23.65 -6.52
C ARG A 142 -7.43 22.36 -6.81
N VAL A 143 -7.02 21.26 -6.19
CA VAL A 143 -7.84 20.04 -6.15
C VAL A 143 -8.89 20.28 -5.08
N GLN A 144 -9.97 20.97 -5.46
CA GLN A 144 -11.11 21.21 -4.57
C GLN A 144 -11.94 19.93 -4.38
N ASP A 145 -11.78 18.93 -5.25
CA ASP A 145 -12.71 17.82 -5.37
C ASP A 145 -12.19 16.47 -4.83
N SER A 146 -11.08 16.50 -4.10
CA SER A 146 -10.60 15.35 -3.32
C SER A 146 -10.44 15.78 -1.87
N PRO A 147 -11.55 16.02 -1.13
CA PRO A 147 -11.50 16.58 0.22
C PRO A 147 -10.57 15.79 1.14
N LEU A 148 -10.58 14.46 1.06
CA LEU A 148 -9.75 13.62 1.92
C LEU A 148 -8.27 13.72 1.54
N ALA A 149 -7.95 13.62 0.24
CA ALA A 149 -6.57 13.81 -0.23
C ALA A 149 -6.04 15.21 0.11
N ALA A 150 -6.86 16.25 -0.01
CA ALA A 150 -6.50 17.61 0.37
C ALA A 150 -6.27 17.74 1.88
N GLU A 151 -7.13 17.13 2.71
CA GLU A 151 -6.98 17.11 4.16
C GLU A 151 -5.70 16.40 4.60
N LEU A 152 -5.43 15.21 4.03
CA LEU A 152 -4.26 14.40 4.34
C LEU A 152 -2.95 15.03 3.84
N GLY A 153 -2.96 15.62 2.65
CA GLY A 153 -1.77 16.18 2.03
C GLY A 153 -1.35 17.54 2.60
N LYS A 154 -2.31 18.36 3.03
CA LYS A 154 -2.07 19.75 3.47
C LYS A 154 -1.00 19.92 4.56
N PRO A 155 -0.95 19.12 5.63
CA PRO A 155 0.10 19.23 6.65
C PRO A 155 1.53 18.99 6.12
N TYR A 156 1.65 18.29 4.99
CA TYR A 156 2.90 17.88 4.38
C TYR A 156 3.23 18.66 3.10
N GLY A 157 2.39 19.64 2.72
CA GLY A 157 2.55 20.37 1.46
C GLY A 157 2.31 19.52 0.21
N LEU A 158 1.56 18.42 0.33
CA LEU A 158 1.28 17.51 -0.78
C LEU A 158 -0.03 17.85 -1.48
N SER A 159 -0.02 17.82 -2.82
CA SER A 159 -1.23 17.91 -3.64
C SER A 159 -1.92 16.55 -3.77
N ALA A 160 -3.17 16.51 -4.22
CA ALA A 160 -3.84 15.24 -4.51
C ALA A 160 -3.13 14.47 -5.64
N ALA A 161 -2.59 15.17 -6.65
CA ALA A 161 -1.78 14.56 -7.70
C ALA A 161 -0.51 13.90 -7.14
N ALA A 162 0.15 14.55 -6.19
CA ALA A 162 1.30 13.98 -5.50
C ALA A 162 0.96 12.69 -4.74
N LEU A 163 -0.22 12.63 -4.10
CA LEU A 163 -0.71 11.43 -3.43
C LEU A 163 -1.09 10.32 -4.43
N ALA A 164 -1.69 10.69 -5.55
CA ALA A 164 -2.12 9.79 -6.62
C ALA A 164 -0.94 9.09 -7.33
N ASP A 165 0.09 9.86 -7.69
CA ASP A 165 1.28 9.37 -8.39
C ASP A 165 2.37 8.84 -7.44
N GLY A 166 2.13 8.94 -6.13
CA GLY A 166 3.05 8.51 -5.09
C GLY A 166 3.35 7.02 -5.10
N VAL A 167 4.52 6.65 -4.59
CA VAL A 167 4.87 5.26 -4.27
C VAL A 167 4.46 4.96 -2.85
N TRP A 168 3.42 4.15 -2.70
CA TRP A 168 2.87 3.69 -1.44
C TRP A 168 3.44 2.33 -1.06
N LEU A 169 3.85 2.20 0.20
CA LEU A 169 4.17 0.94 0.85
C LEU A 169 3.04 0.56 1.79
N PHE A 170 2.52 -0.65 1.64
CA PHE A 170 1.53 -1.25 2.52
C PHE A 170 2.19 -2.28 3.44
N LYS A 171 1.86 -2.19 4.72
CA LYS A 171 2.25 -3.16 5.74
C LYS A 171 1.01 -3.67 6.45
N LEU A 172 1.01 -4.95 6.79
CA LEU A 172 -0.07 -5.52 7.60
C LEU A 172 -0.21 -4.73 8.91
N PRO A 173 -1.43 -4.54 9.43
CA PRO A 173 -1.67 -3.77 10.64
C PRO A 173 -0.75 -4.18 11.81
N GLY A 174 -0.13 -3.18 12.44
CA GLY A 174 0.80 -3.39 13.55
C GLY A 174 2.19 -3.87 13.13
N SER A 175 2.50 -3.91 11.83
CA SER A 175 3.86 -4.17 11.35
C SER A 175 4.66 -2.89 11.24
N ASP A 176 5.93 -2.93 11.62
CA ASP A 176 6.79 -1.76 11.55
C ASP A 176 7.09 -1.34 10.10
N CYS A 177 7.14 -0.02 9.88
CA CYS A 177 7.71 0.55 8.67
C CYS A 177 9.21 0.21 8.62
N PRO A 178 9.75 -0.28 7.49
CA PRO A 178 11.18 -0.54 7.37
C PRO A 178 12.00 0.73 7.63
N SER A 179 13.10 0.60 8.38
CA SER A 179 13.93 1.74 8.79
C SER A 179 14.55 2.54 7.63
N TRP A 180 14.68 1.91 6.47
CA TRP A 180 15.16 2.56 5.24
C TRP A 180 14.09 3.40 4.52
N ALA A 181 12.80 3.19 4.82
CA ALA A 181 11.69 3.67 4.00
C ALA A 181 11.44 5.18 4.11
N ARG A 182 11.78 5.80 5.25
CA ARG A 182 11.67 7.26 5.51
C ARG A 182 10.40 7.89 4.90
N PRO A 183 9.21 7.47 5.35
CA PRO A 183 7.95 7.88 4.73
C PRO A 183 7.70 9.38 4.87
N VAL A 184 7.13 9.97 3.81
CA VAL A 184 6.67 11.36 3.77
C VAL A 184 5.35 11.52 4.53
N LEU A 185 4.46 10.53 4.39
CA LEU A 185 3.13 10.51 5.00
C LEU A 185 2.78 9.08 5.42
N CYS A 186 2.08 8.94 6.54
CA CYS A 186 1.61 7.66 7.07
C CYS A 186 0.09 7.68 7.28
N ILE A 187 -0.59 6.57 6.97
CA ILE A 187 -2.03 6.35 7.22
C ILE A 187 -2.16 5.01 7.95
N GLY A 188 -2.58 5.02 9.21
CA GLY A 188 -2.56 3.83 10.07
C GLY A 188 -3.90 3.08 10.16
N TYR A 189 -3.82 1.78 10.41
CA TYR A 189 -4.98 0.92 10.65
C TYR A 189 -5.75 1.33 11.91
N GLY A 190 -7.08 1.39 11.83
CA GLY A 190 -7.96 1.69 12.97
C GLY A 190 -7.85 3.12 13.52
N THR A 191 -7.02 3.97 12.92
CA THR A 191 -7.01 5.41 13.22
C THR A 191 -8.13 6.10 12.45
N THR A 192 -9.07 6.72 13.16
CA THR A 192 -9.94 7.72 12.55
C THR A 192 -9.07 8.90 12.12
N LEU A 193 -9.35 9.50 10.97
CA LEU A 193 -8.54 10.58 10.38
C LEU A 193 -8.18 11.71 11.38
N GLN A 194 -9.11 12.03 12.28
CA GLN A 194 -8.91 13.03 13.34
C GLN A 194 -7.78 12.67 14.34
N ALA A 195 -7.50 11.38 14.55
CA ALA A 195 -6.43 10.92 15.42
C ALA A 195 -5.04 11.16 14.81
N ASN A 196 -4.91 10.99 13.47
CA ASN A 196 -3.65 11.24 12.75
C ASN A 196 -3.25 12.72 12.76
N LEU A 197 -4.20 13.67 12.76
CA LEU A 197 -3.83 15.09 12.85
C LEU A 197 -3.35 15.51 14.26
N ARG A 198 -3.84 14.88 15.33
CA ARG A 198 -3.49 15.23 16.72
C ARG A 198 -2.23 14.52 17.22
N GLN A 199 -2.03 13.25 16.86
CA GLN A 199 -0.89 12.47 17.34
C GLN A 199 0.45 12.96 16.76
N TRP A 200 0.42 13.58 15.58
CA TRP A 200 1.63 14.00 14.86
C TRP A 200 2.10 15.42 15.19
N GLN A 201 1.22 16.31 15.66
CA GLN A 201 1.65 17.59 16.26
C GLN A 201 2.49 17.39 17.54
N GLY A 202 2.45 16.20 18.15
CA GLY A 202 3.24 15.85 19.32
C GLY A 202 4.55 15.07 19.07
N MET A 203 4.81 14.61 17.83
CA MET A 203 5.93 13.68 17.56
C MET A 203 7.05 14.26 16.67
N CYS A 204 6.88 15.46 16.13
CA CYS A 204 7.97 16.18 15.48
C CYS A 204 8.79 16.94 16.54
N TRP A 205 10.07 16.57 16.65
CA TRP A 205 11.10 17.10 17.56
C TRP A 205 10.98 16.59 19.00
N HIS A 206 11.64 15.48 19.30
CA HIS A 206 12.74 15.44 20.27
C HIS A 206 13.33 14.02 20.26
N SER A 207 14.60 13.93 19.87
CA SER A 207 15.45 12.79 20.11
C SER A 207 15.39 12.42 21.59
N HIS A 208 14.99 11.20 21.95
CA HIS A 208 15.61 10.41 23.03
C HIS A 208 14.95 9.03 23.15
N ILE A 209 15.81 8.02 23.25
CA ILE A 209 15.55 6.67 23.77
C ILE A 209 14.69 6.76 25.03
N GLN A 210 13.45 6.27 24.98
CA GLN A 210 12.70 5.81 26.16
C GLN A 210 11.91 4.56 25.78
N LEU A 211 12.61 3.45 26.00
CA LEU A 211 12.10 2.10 26.16
C LEU A 211 11.18 2.09 27.39
N LEU A 212 9.85 2.17 27.19
CA LEU A 212 8.85 1.99 28.25
C LEU A 212 7.90 0.86 27.81
N ARG A 213 8.16 -0.39 28.20
CA ARG A 213 7.74 -0.98 29.48
C ARG A 213 6.27 -0.71 29.80
N LEU A 214 5.39 -1.55 29.24
CA LEU A 214 4.11 -1.90 29.86
C LEU A 214 3.51 -3.13 29.17
N GLN A 215 3.93 -4.33 29.61
CA GLN A 215 3.08 -5.52 29.76
C GLN A 215 3.89 -6.76 30.21
N ARG A 216 4.58 -6.65 31.36
CA ARG A 216 5.02 -7.82 32.14
C ARG A 216 5.18 -7.43 33.62
N LYS A 217 4.06 -7.21 34.29
CA LYS A 217 3.95 -7.27 35.76
C LYS A 217 2.48 -7.48 36.14
N LEU A 218 2.04 -8.72 36.00
CA LEU A 218 0.91 -9.28 36.74
C LEU A 218 1.22 -10.76 37.00
N ILE A 219 2.31 -11.00 37.74
CA ILE A 219 2.46 -12.16 38.62
C ILE A 219 3.05 -11.60 39.92
N SER A 220 2.19 -11.43 40.93
CA SER A 220 2.49 -11.56 42.36
C SER A 220 1.41 -10.86 43.19
N GLY A 221 0.25 -11.51 43.34
CA GLY A 221 -0.66 -11.23 44.45
C GLY A 221 -0.18 -12.03 45.66
N LEU A 222 0.29 -11.31 46.66
CA LEU A 222 0.82 -11.80 47.94
C LEU A 222 -0.28 -12.40 48.82
N HIS A 223 0.02 -13.52 49.49
CA HIS A 223 -0.55 -13.85 50.80
C HIS A 223 0.32 -13.21 51.89
N PRO A 224 -0.29 -12.59 52.92
CA PRO A 224 0.38 -12.38 54.19
C PRO A 224 -0.29 -13.16 55.34
N GLN A 225 0.58 -13.79 56.13
CA GLN A 225 0.42 -14.38 57.47
C GLN A 225 -0.46 -15.62 57.64
#